data_AF-A0A5K1CL00-F1
#
_entry.id   AF-A0A5K1CL00-F1
#
_cell.length_a   1.000
_cell.length_b   1.000
_cell.length_c   1.000
_cell.angle_alpha   90.00
_cell.angle_beta   90.00
_cell.angle_gamma   90.00
#
_symmetry.space_group_name_H-M   'P 1'
#
loop_
_entity.id
_entity.type
_entity.pdbx_description
1 polymer ?
#
loop_
_entity_poly.entity_id
_entity_poly.type
_entity_poly.pdbx_seq_one_letter_code
_entity_poly.pdbx_strand_id
1 'polypeptide(L)' 'VEKDAAKAEECYERAILASPGDGEVLSLYANLIWDIYRDEKRAESYFGQAIRAAPDD' A
#
# COMPACT_ATOMS: atom_id res chain seq x y z
N VAL A 1 -17.68 2.90 -6.45
CA VAL A 1 -16.31 3.36 -6.79
C VAL A 1 -15.65 4.04 -5.59
N GLU A 2 -15.99 5.28 -5.18
CA GLU A 2 -15.32 5.90 -4.02
C GLU A 2 -15.53 5.17 -2.67
N LYS A 3 -16.72 4.59 -2.45
CA LYS A 3 -16.99 3.83 -1.20
C LYS A 3 -16.18 2.54 -1.06
N ASP A 4 -15.75 1.97 -2.18
CA ASP A 4 -14.98 0.71 -2.19
C ASP A 4 -13.50 1.01 -1.93
N ALA A 5 -13.03 2.13 -2.48
CA ALA A 5 -11.69 2.68 -2.26
C ALA A 5 -11.40 2.98 -0.78
N ALA A 6 -12.28 3.71 -0.10
CA ALA A 6 -12.09 4.03 1.33
C ALA A 6 -12.06 2.78 2.23
N LYS A 7 -12.89 1.77 1.91
CA LYS A 7 -12.84 0.47 2.61
C LYS A 7 -11.56 -0.30 2.33
N ALA A 8 -11.08 -0.27 1.09
CA ALA A 8 -9.81 -0.90 0.75
C ALA A 8 -8.65 -0.24 1.49
N GLU A 9 -8.64 1.09 1.57
CA GLU A 9 -7.64 1.87 2.31
C GLU A 9 -7.60 1.45 3.79
N GLU A 10 -8.76 1.41 4.47
CA GLU A 10 -8.85 0.95 5.86
C GLU A 10 -8.36 -0.51 6.05
N CYS A 11 -8.72 -1.40 5.13
CA CYS A 11 -8.27 -2.79 5.17
C CYS A 11 -6.74 -2.90 5.07
N TYR A 12 -6.13 -2.16 4.15
CA TYR A 12 -4.68 -2.18 3.97
C TYR A 12 -3.96 -1.49 5.13
N GLU A 13 -4.45 -0.37 5.66
CA GLU A 13 -3.88 0.26 6.85
C GLU A 13 -3.85 -0.70 8.04
N ARG A 14 -4.93 -1.46 8.24
CA ARG A 14 -4.99 -2.49 9.29
C ARG A 14 -4.01 -3.64 9.03
N ALA A 15 -3.85 -4.05 7.78
CA ALA A 15 -2.89 -5.09 7.41
C ALA A 15 -1.44 -4.62 7.63
N ILE A 16 -1.11 -3.37 7.27
CA ILE A 16 0.20 -2.76 7.54
C ILE A 16 0.44 -2.64 9.05
N LEU A 17 -0.56 -2.27 9.84
CA LEU A 17 -0.42 -2.23 11.30
C LEU A 17 -0.20 -3.61 11.91
N ALA A 18 -0.82 -4.65 11.36
CA ALA A 18 -0.64 -6.03 11.81
C ALA A 18 0.72 -6.60 11.38
N SER A 19 1.15 -6.29 10.17
CA SER A 19 2.38 -6.78 9.54
C SER A 19 3.08 -5.64 8.78
N PRO A 20 3.83 -4.77 9.47
CA PRO A 20 4.44 -3.57 8.85
C PRO A 20 5.60 -3.89 7.90
N GLY A 21 6.09 -5.12 7.90
CA GLY A 21 7.13 -5.63 7.01
C GLY A 21 6.60 -6.57 5.93
N ASP A 22 5.31 -6.53 5.62
CA ASP A 22 4.72 -7.32 4.54
C ASP A 22 4.84 -6.54 3.21
N GLY A 23 5.78 -6.95 2.37
CA GLY A 23 6.05 -6.30 1.09
C GLY A 23 4.88 -6.37 0.09
N GLU A 24 4.08 -7.42 0.15
CA GLU A 24 2.90 -7.60 -0.71
C GLU A 24 1.82 -6.57 -0.32
N VAL A 25 1.51 -6.48 0.97
CA VAL A 25 0.52 -5.52 1.49
C VAL A 25 0.94 -4.07 1.19
N LEU A 26 2.23 -3.74 1.37
CA LEU A 26 2.76 -2.41 1.07
C LEU A 26 2.65 -2.08 -0.44
N SER A 27 2.91 -3.05 -1.31
CA SER A 27 2.79 -2.89 -2.78
C SER A 27 1.34 -2.73 -3.24
N LEU A 28 0.42 -3.49 -2.64
CA LEU A 28 -1.01 -3.37 -2.93
C LEU A 28 -1.55 -2.02 -2.45
N TYR A 29 -1.12 -1.56 -1.28
CA TYR A 29 -1.49 -0.23 -0.78
C TYR A 29 -0.97 0.89 -1.66
N ALA A 30 0.30 0.80 -2.11
CA ALA A 30 0.89 1.77 -3.04
C ALA A 30 0.09 1.90 -4.34
N ASN A 31 -0.32 0.77 -4.94
CA ASN A 31 -1.16 0.74 -6.13
C ASN A 31 -2.52 1.39 -5.89
N LEU A 32 -3.15 1.11 -4.75
CA LEU A 32 -4.44 1.71 -4.40
C LEU A 32 -4.32 3.24 -4.31
N ILE A 33 -3.27 3.75 -3.65
CA ILE A 33 -3.03 5.20 -3.54
C ILE A 33 -2.83 5.84 -4.90
N TRP A 34 -2.08 5.18 -5.79
CA TRP A 34 -1.90 5.63 -7.17
C TRP A 34 -3.22 5.68 -7.94
N ASP A 35 -4.06 4.65 -7.82
CA ASP A 35 -5.31 4.56 -8.58
C ASP A 35 -6.38 5.54 -8.09
N ILE A 36 -6.50 5.77 -6.78
CA ILE A 36 -7.48 6.69 -6.20
C ILE A 36 -7.01 8.13 -6.30
N TYR A 37 -5.81 8.41 -5.79
CA TYR A 37 -5.33 9.76 -5.54
C TYR A 37 -4.39 10.27 -6.62
N ARG A 38 -3.87 9.37 -7.48
CA ARG A 38 -2.81 9.69 -8.47
C ARG A 38 -1.60 10.37 -7.81
N ASP A 39 -1.36 10.07 -6.54
CA ASP A 39 -0.24 10.60 -5.76
C ASP A 39 0.98 9.69 -5.92
N GLU A 40 1.79 10.02 -6.93
CA GLU A 40 3.03 9.31 -7.24
C GLU A 40 3.96 9.23 -6.03
N LYS A 41 4.14 10.35 -5.32
CA LYS A 41 5.11 10.43 -4.22
C LYS A 41 4.73 9.53 -3.06
N ARG A 42 3.45 9.50 -2.70
CA ARG A 42 2.98 8.57 -1.68
C ARG A 42 3.10 7.12 -2.15
N ALA A 43 2.67 6.81 -3.37
CA ALA A 43 2.76 5.45 -3.91
C ALA A 43 4.21 4.95 -3.96
N GLU A 44 5.15 5.74 -4.49
CA GLU A 44 6.57 5.43 -4.53
C GLU A 44 7.17 5.18 -3.14
N SER A 45 6.76 5.94 -2.13
CA SER A 45 7.20 5.73 -0.74
C SER A 45 6.80 4.34 -0.22
N TYR A 46 5.58 3.90 -0.50
CA TYR A 46 5.10 2.58 -0.09
C TYR A 46 5.72 1.45 -0.92
N PHE A 47 5.93 1.64 -2.23
CA PHE A 47 6.69 0.69 -3.05
C PHE A 47 8.14 0.56 -2.57
N GLY A 48 8.78 1.66 -2.20
CA GLY A 48 10.14 1.64 -1.64
C GLY A 48 10.20 0.89 -0.30
N GLN A 49 9.15 1.00 0.53
CA GLN A 49 9.01 0.20 1.74
C GLN A 49 8.80 -1.28 1.42
N ALA A 50 7.98 -1.61 0.42
CA ALA A 50 7.75 -2.98 0.00
C ALA A 50 9.04 -3.68 -0.45
N ILE A 51 9.85 -3.02 -1.29
CA ILE A 51 11.15 -3.54 -1.76
C ILE A 51 12.11 -3.76 -0.59
N ARG A 52 12.08 -2.87 0.42
CA ARG A 52 12.92 -3.03 1.62
C ARG A 52 12.43 -4.14 2.53
N ALA A 53 11.13 -4.40 2.56
CA ALA A 53 10.49 -5.41 3.39
C ALA A 53 10.69 -6.82 2.82
N ALA A 54 10.69 -6.96 1.50
CA ALA A 54 10.92 -8.21 0.78
C ALA A 54 11.96 -7.99 -0.33
N PRO A 55 13.26 -7.86 0.00
CA PRO A 55 14.31 -7.67 -1.00
C PRO A 55 14.65 -8.96 -1.77
N ASP A 56 14.24 -10.12 -1.25
CA ASP A 56 14.58 -11.46 -1.75
C ASP A 56 13.38 -12.20 -2.39
N ASP A 57 12.23 -11.53 -2.55
CA ASP A 57 11.01 -12.07 -3.20
C ASP A 57 11.03 -11.78 -4.72
#